data_AF-A0A6N7MDZ3-F1
#
_entry.id   AF-A0A6N7MDZ3-F1
#
_cell.length_a   1.000
_cell.length_b   1.000
_cell.length_c   1.000
_cell.angle_alpha   90.00
_cell.angle_beta   90.00
_cell.angle_gamma   90.00
#
_symmetry.space_group_name_H-M   'P 1'
#
loop_
_entity.id
_entity.type
_entity.pdbx_description
1 polymer ?
#
loop_
_entity_poly.entity_id
_entity_poly.type
_entity_poly.pdbx_seq_one_letter_code
_entity_poly.pdbx_strand_id
1 'polypeptide(L)'
;MIKYLTHLIEDMQQAAKNLPEKPYLELSEDDECLRGVIEYESIEPKLMQEWFGIDKANFPPAEKLSNDELYLMVKEIIKLWKAYNFDPVLPKNLPARIAYQTLVNYFDKPVTWVSEGIIGVEFCEYDPQNCPFPTEYCMCKDFENDINIDADDFEPDLSNDNSNEIAILDQELRRIAENELPEPPIVNKLEKYVNQLIEDLNFAVEKRINQPNIPDNIEIRSTNSLIDLIKSPLKTLEGLTGISQSVFPDHID
;
A
#
# COMPACT_ATOMS: atom_id res chain seq x y z
N MET A 1 -19.98 14.59 22.64
CA MET A 1 -18.78 14.00 22.03
C MET A 1 -18.77 14.20 20.53
N ILE A 2 -19.79 13.74 19.82
CA ILE A 2 -19.97 13.91 18.35
C ILE A 2 -19.60 15.32 17.86
N LYS A 3 -20.18 16.38 18.42
CA LYS A 3 -19.88 17.77 18.01
C LYS A 3 -18.38 18.13 18.13
N TYR A 4 -17.70 17.64 19.16
CA TYR A 4 -16.27 17.89 19.35
C TYR A 4 -15.44 17.15 18.30
N LEU A 5 -15.76 15.88 18.03
CA LEU A 5 -15.10 15.11 16.98
C LEU A 5 -15.31 15.74 15.60
N THR A 6 -16.50 16.28 15.32
CA THR A 6 -16.77 17.01 14.08
C THR A 6 -15.81 18.19 13.91
N HIS A 7 -15.63 19.01 14.95
CA HIS A 7 -14.70 20.14 14.87
C HIS A 7 -13.24 19.68 14.74
N LEU A 8 -12.82 18.66 15.47
CA LEU A 8 -11.46 18.11 15.32
C LEU A 8 -11.20 17.56 13.91
N ILE A 9 -12.21 16.94 13.29
CA ILE A 9 -12.12 16.47 11.91
C ILE A 9 -12.05 17.65 10.93
N GLU A 10 -12.84 18.70 11.15
CA GLU A 10 -12.76 19.95 10.37
C GLU A 10 -11.36 20.57 10.46
N ASP A 11 -10.77 20.61 11.66
CA ASP A 11 -9.42 21.12 11.89
C ASP A 11 -8.37 20.28 11.14
N MET A 12 -8.44 18.94 11.22
CA MET A 12 -7.55 18.04 10.46
C MET A 12 -7.70 18.24 8.95
N GLN A 13 -8.92 18.39 8.45
CA GLN A 13 -9.18 18.62 7.03
C GLN A 13 -8.69 19.99 6.57
N GLN A 14 -8.75 21.00 7.44
CA GLN A 14 -8.21 22.32 7.14
C GLN A 14 -6.68 22.29 7.15
N ALA A 15 -6.05 21.61 8.11
CA ALA A 15 -4.60 21.41 8.15
C ALA A 15 -4.09 20.67 6.90
N ALA A 16 -4.81 19.64 6.43
CA ALA A 16 -4.50 18.91 5.20
C ALA A 16 -4.56 19.76 3.93
N LYS A 17 -5.27 20.90 3.95
CA LYS A 17 -5.36 21.85 2.81
C LYS A 17 -4.31 22.95 2.87
N ASN A 18 -3.74 23.22 4.05
CA ASN A 18 -2.77 24.29 4.26
C ASN A 18 -1.39 23.68 4.53
N LEU A 19 -0.87 22.95 3.55
CA LEU A 19 0.46 22.36 3.64
C LEU A 19 1.54 23.46 3.73
N PRO A 20 2.69 23.19 4.36
CA PRO A 20 3.82 24.11 4.35
C PRO A 20 4.25 24.42 2.90
N GLU A 21 4.78 25.62 2.70
CA GLU A 21 5.37 25.96 1.40
C GLU A 21 6.59 25.06 1.12
N LYS A 22 6.70 24.61 -0.13
CA LYS A 22 7.85 23.85 -0.62
C LYS A 22 9.15 24.64 -0.33
N PRO A 23 10.12 24.07 0.41
CA PRO A 23 11.36 24.77 0.72
C PRO A 23 12.12 25.11 -0.55
N TYR A 24 12.73 26.30 -0.58
CA TYR A 24 13.63 26.64 -1.67
C TYR A 24 14.94 25.86 -1.53
N LEU A 25 15.25 25.06 -2.55
CA LEU A 25 16.52 24.38 -2.70
C LEU A 25 17.08 24.73 -4.08
N GLU A 26 18.35 25.13 -4.12
CA GLU A 26 19.06 25.35 -5.38
C GLU A 26 19.50 23.98 -5.92
N LEU A 27 18.63 23.36 -6.72
CA LEU A 27 18.86 22.05 -7.33
C LEU A 27 19.19 22.19 -8.82
N SER A 28 20.04 21.32 -9.34
CA SER A 28 20.21 21.16 -10.78
C SER A 28 19.00 20.42 -11.37
N GLU A 29 18.85 20.43 -12.71
CA GLU A 29 17.77 19.67 -13.37
C GLU A 29 17.87 18.16 -13.07
N ASP A 30 19.09 17.64 -12.98
CA ASP A 30 19.35 16.22 -12.67
C ASP A 30 18.99 15.89 -11.21
N ASP A 31 19.19 16.82 -10.29
CA ASP A 31 18.94 16.63 -8.86
C ASP A 31 17.46 16.80 -8.46
N GLU A 32 16.62 17.37 -9.32
CA GLU A 32 15.21 17.62 -8.99
C GLU A 32 14.46 16.31 -8.67
N CYS A 33 14.86 15.19 -9.30
CA CYS A 33 14.28 13.88 -8.99
C CYS A 33 14.63 13.35 -7.59
N LEU A 34 15.67 13.89 -6.95
CA LEU A 34 16.11 13.53 -5.60
C LEU A 34 15.65 14.54 -4.54
N ARG A 35 14.80 15.51 -4.91
CA ARG A 35 14.39 16.59 -4.02
C ARG A 35 13.92 16.11 -2.66
N GLY A 36 13.01 15.13 -2.60
CA GLY A 36 12.49 14.61 -1.33
C GLY A 36 13.59 14.08 -0.40
N VAL A 37 14.62 13.45 -0.96
CA VAL A 37 15.80 12.96 -0.20
C VAL A 37 16.63 14.14 0.32
N ILE A 38 16.88 15.13 -0.53
CA ILE A 38 17.66 16.32 -0.15
C ILE A 38 16.93 17.12 0.93
N GLU A 39 15.60 17.26 0.81
CA GLU A 39 14.75 17.89 1.82
C GLU A 39 14.82 17.14 3.15
N TYR A 40 14.72 15.81 3.12
CA TYR A 40 14.81 14.98 4.32
C TYR A 40 16.13 15.18 5.09
N GLU A 41 17.24 15.33 4.37
CA GLU A 41 18.57 15.55 4.98
C GLU A 41 18.78 17.01 5.44
N SER A 42 18.08 17.96 4.83
CA SER A 42 18.32 19.40 5.04
C SER A 42 17.37 20.06 6.04
N ILE A 43 16.17 19.50 6.22
CA ILE A 43 15.13 20.09 7.07
C ILE A 43 15.28 19.58 8.50
N GLU A 44 15.31 20.51 9.47
CA GLU A 44 15.31 20.14 10.89
C GLU A 44 14.00 19.44 11.28
N PRO A 45 14.07 18.28 11.97
CA PRO A 45 12.89 17.60 12.47
C PRO A 45 12.10 18.48 13.45
N LYS A 46 10.76 18.45 13.35
CA LYS A 46 9.85 19.10 14.30
C LYS A 46 8.85 18.10 14.85
N LEU A 47 8.20 18.41 15.96
CA LEU A 47 7.13 17.56 16.44
C LEU A 47 6.01 17.49 15.39
N MET A 48 5.46 16.31 15.19
CA MET A 48 4.40 16.11 14.19
C MET A 48 3.18 17.02 14.41
N GLN A 49 2.80 17.30 15.66
CA GLN A 49 1.77 18.28 16.00
C GLN A 49 2.08 19.71 15.56
N GLU A 50 3.35 20.10 15.50
CA GLU A 50 3.77 21.43 15.03
C GLU A 50 3.61 21.55 13.52
N TRP A 51 3.88 20.48 12.76
CA TRP A 51 3.63 20.45 11.32
C TRP A 51 2.14 20.61 11.01
N PHE A 52 1.28 19.93 11.76
CA PHE A 52 -0.17 19.98 11.52
C PHE A 52 -0.85 21.21 12.11
N GLY A 53 -0.22 21.87 13.09
CA GLY A 53 -0.87 22.91 13.89
C GLY A 53 -1.99 22.38 14.78
N ILE A 54 -1.97 21.09 15.13
CA ILE A 54 -2.99 20.42 15.95
C ILE A 54 -2.30 19.73 17.13
N ASP A 55 -2.53 20.24 18.34
CA ASP A 55 -1.98 19.69 19.57
C ASP A 55 -2.50 18.27 19.85
N LYS A 56 -1.62 17.36 20.27
CA LYS A 56 -1.98 16.01 20.74
C LYS A 56 -3.09 16.03 21.81
N ALA A 57 -3.11 17.05 22.66
CA ALA A 57 -4.11 17.23 23.71
C ALA A 57 -5.54 17.45 23.18
N ASN A 58 -5.69 17.83 21.90
CA ASN A 58 -6.98 17.93 21.23
C ASN A 58 -7.57 16.55 20.87
N PHE A 59 -6.80 15.47 20.99
CA PHE A 59 -7.31 14.12 20.74
C PHE A 59 -7.91 13.55 22.03
N PRO A 60 -9.18 13.12 22.02
CA PRO A 60 -9.79 12.53 23.21
C PRO A 60 -9.14 11.18 23.55
N PRO A 61 -9.02 10.83 24.85
CA PRO A 61 -8.58 9.50 25.25
C PRO A 61 -9.42 8.40 24.60
N ALA A 62 -8.78 7.32 24.15
CA ALA A 62 -9.44 6.25 23.40
C ALA A 62 -10.61 5.62 24.18
N GLU A 63 -10.55 5.58 25.51
CA GLU A 63 -11.58 5.02 26.40
C GLU A 63 -12.89 5.81 26.35
N LYS A 64 -12.85 7.05 25.87
CA LYS A 64 -14.03 7.89 25.69
C LYS A 64 -14.73 7.66 24.37
N LEU A 65 -14.05 7.04 23.40
CA LEU A 65 -14.56 6.84 22.04
C LEU A 65 -15.23 5.47 21.90
N SER A 66 -16.37 5.46 21.21
CA SER A 66 -16.97 4.24 20.67
C SER A 66 -16.10 3.64 19.56
N ASN A 67 -16.37 2.38 19.19
CA ASN A 67 -15.63 1.72 18.11
C ASN A 67 -15.80 2.46 16.77
N ASP A 68 -17.01 2.92 16.44
CA ASP A 68 -17.27 3.66 15.20
C ASP A 68 -16.53 5.00 15.17
N GLU A 69 -16.50 5.71 16.29
CA GLU A 69 -15.72 6.94 16.43
C GLU A 69 -14.21 6.67 16.31
N LEU A 70 -13.70 5.58 16.88
CA LEU A 70 -12.29 5.18 16.72
C LEU A 70 -11.95 4.91 15.26
N TYR A 71 -12.77 4.14 14.53
CA TYR A 71 -12.56 3.86 13.11
C TYR A 71 -12.57 5.16 12.28
N LEU A 72 -13.52 6.05 12.55
CA LEU A 72 -13.60 7.34 11.89
C LEU A 72 -12.35 8.19 12.17
N MET A 73 -11.92 8.28 13.44
CA MET A 73 -10.75 9.06 13.82
C MET A 73 -9.46 8.51 13.21
N VAL A 74 -9.25 7.18 13.22
CA VAL A 74 -8.10 6.55 12.55
C VAL A 74 -8.07 6.93 11.07
N LYS A 75 -9.22 6.83 10.39
CA LYS A 75 -9.33 7.18 8.98
C LYS A 75 -8.98 8.65 8.71
N GLU A 76 -9.48 9.58 9.51
CA GLU A 76 -9.22 11.01 9.30
C GLU A 76 -7.77 11.40 9.68
N ILE A 77 -7.18 10.78 10.71
CA ILE A 77 -5.75 10.98 11.04
C ILE A 77 -4.85 10.50 9.91
N ILE A 78 -5.10 9.30 9.36
CA ILE A 78 -4.31 8.77 8.23
C ILE A 78 -4.42 9.68 7.01
N LYS A 79 -5.61 10.24 6.72
CA LYS A 79 -5.76 11.22 5.63
C LYS A 79 -4.91 12.47 5.85
N LEU A 80 -4.91 13.00 7.07
CA LEU A 80 -4.06 14.15 7.42
C LEU A 80 -2.58 13.80 7.20
N TRP A 81 -2.11 12.66 7.72
CA TRP A 81 -0.73 12.23 7.58
C TRP A 81 -0.32 12.10 6.10
N LYS A 82 -1.18 11.47 5.28
CA LYS A 82 -0.93 11.32 3.85
C LYS A 82 -0.88 12.64 3.09
N ALA A 83 -1.67 13.64 3.50
CA ALA A 83 -1.58 14.98 2.92
C ALA A 83 -0.20 15.63 3.17
N TYR A 84 0.48 15.24 4.25
CA TYR A 84 1.84 15.67 4.59
C TYR A 84 2.90 14.64 4.15
N ASN A 85 2.58 13.76 3.19
CA ASN A 85 3.49 12.72 2.69
C ASN A 85 3.97 11.71 3.74
N PHE A 86 3.29 11.58 4.88
CA PHE A 86 3.55 10.54 5.87
C PHE A 86 2.64 9.33 5.62
N ASP A 87 3.22 8.15 5.48
CA ASP A 87 2.48 6.88 5.39
C ASP A 87 2.73 6.03 6.64
N PRO A 88 1.75 5.92 7.56
CA PRO A 88 1.92 5.11 8.77
C PRO A 88 1.93 3.62 8.45
N VAL A 89 3.02 2.93 8.82
CA VAL A 89 3.16 1.49 8.64
C VAL A 89 2.48 0.75 9.79
N LEU A 90 1.18 0.48 9.62
CA LEU A 90 0.37 -0.24 10.62
C LEU A 90 0.16 -1.70 10.22
N PRO A 91 0.17 -2.65 11.17
CA PRO A 91 -0.20 -4.03 10.91
C PRO A 91 -1.60 -4.17 10.30
N LYS A 92 -1.75 -5.14 9.39
CA LYS A 92 -3.05 -5.53 8.83
C LYS A 92 -3.97 -5.97 9.97
N ASN A 93 -5.25 -5.57 9.89
CA ASN A 93 -6.29 -5.91 10.87
C ASN A 93 -6.02 -5.43 12.31
N LEU A 94 -5.13 -4.45 12.52
CA LEU A 94 -4.90 -3.87 13.83
C LEU A 94 -6.22 -3.25 14.37
N PRO A 95 -6.63 -3.56 15.61
CA PRO A 95 -7.83 -2.99 16.20
C PRO A 95 -7.79 -1.46 16.19
N ALA A 96 -8.90 -0.82 15.82
CA ALA A 96 -8.98 0.64 15.67
C ALA A 96 -8.56 1.40 16.94
N ARG A 97 -8.82 0.83 18.12
CA ARG A 97 -8.37 1.40 19.40
C ARG A 97 -6.85 1.51 19.49
N ILE A 98 -6.14 0.45 19.08
CA ILE A 98 -4.68 0.40 19.12
C ILE A 98 -4.12 1.31 18.03
N ALA A 99 -4.64 1.22 16.80
CA ALA A 99 -4.26 2.11 15.70
C ALA A 99 -4.40 3.59 16.09
N TYR A 100 -5.54 3.97 16.69
CA TYR A 100 -5.80 5.32 17.16
C TYR A 100 -4.76 5.77 18.20
N GLN A 101 -4.52 4.96 19.22
CA GLN A 101 -3.54 5.27 20.26
C GLN A 101 -2.14 5.40 19.69
N THR A 102 -1.72 4.49 18.79
CA THR A 102 -0.41 4.54 18.13
C THR A 102 -0.25 5.84 17.34
N LEU A 103 -1.23 6.19 16.49
CA LEU A 103 -1.20 7.40 15.68
C LEU A 103 -1.17 8.66 16.54
N VAL A 104 -2.09 8.79 17.52
CA VAL A 104 -2.14 9.97 18.41
C VAL A 104 -0.89 10.08 19.28
N ASN A 105 -0.32 8.96 19.72
CA ASN A 105 0.91 8.97 20.49
C ASN A 105 2.11 9.45 19.68
N TYR A 106 2.04 9.40 18.36
CA TYR A 106 3.13 9.85 17.49
C TYR A 106 3.12 11.37 17.26
N PHE A 107 2.05 12.09 17.61
CA PHE A 107 1.95 13.55 17.41
C PHE A 107 3.04 14.34 18.16
N ASP A 108 3.58 13.78 19.25
CA ASP A 108 4.68 14.39 20.02
C ASP A 108 6.07 13.85 19.65
N LYS A 109 6.19 13.17 18.50
CA LYS A 109 7.46 12.66 17.97
C LYS A 109 8.05 13.60 16.93
N PRO A 110 9.39 13.78 16.93
CA PRO A 110 10.07 14.53 15.89
C PRO A 110 9.98 13.79 14.56
N VAL A 111 9.58 14.51 13.51
CA VAL A 111 9.53 14.04 12.13
C VAL A 111 10.04 15.13 11.19
N THR A 112 10.68 14.70 10.10
CA THR A 112 11.04 15.58 8.98
C THR A 112 9.94 15.51 7.94
N TRP A 113 9.39 16.65 7.54
CA TRP A 113 8.44 16.74 6.44
C TRP A 113 9.18 16.94 5.11
N VAL A 114 8.69 16.33 4.04
CA VAL A 114 9.17 16.51 2.66
C VAL A 114 8.01 16.92 1.77
N SER A 115 8.28 17.79 0.81
CA SER A 115 7.30 18.27 -0.16
C SER A 115 7.00 17.24 -1.25
N GLU A 116 7.94 16.31 -1.50
CA GLU A 116 7.85 15.28 -2.53
C GLU A 116 8.28 13.91 -2.00
N GLY A 117 7.67 12.85 -2.56
CA GLY A 117 7.87 11.47 -2.11
C GLY A 117 6.94 11.10 -0.95
N ILE A 118 7.23 9.96 -0.32
CA ILE A 118 6.47 9.42 0.82
C ILE A 118 7.48 9.00 1.88
N ILE A 119 7.22 9.40 3.13
CA ILE A 119 7.97 8.96 4.30
C ILE A 119 7.15 7.88 5.00
N GLY A 120 7.68 6.65 4.99
CA GLY A 120 7.17 5.57 5.83
C GLY A 120 7.39 5.91 7.30
N VAL A 121 6.31 5.97 8.08
CA VAL A 121 6.39 6.15 9.53
C VAL A 121 6.28 4.78 10.18
N GLU A 122 7.42 4.25 10.56
CA GLU A 122 7.55 2.96 11.25
C GLU A 122 7.44 3.14 12.76
N PHE A 123 6.67 2.26 13.40
CA PHE A 123 6.48 2.27 14.84
C PHE A 123 7.34 1.22 15.55
N CYS A 124 7.84 0.23 14.80
CA CYS A 124 8.55 -0.92 15.32
C CYS A 124 9.99 -0.92 14.81
N GLU A 125 10.96 -1.24 15.67
CA GLU A 125 12.39 -1.36 15.32
C GLU A 125 12.75 -2.77 14.80
N TYR A 126 11.78 -3.50 14.27
CA TYR A 126 11.94 -4.89 13.82
C TYR A 126 12.40 -5.88 14.89
N ASP A 127 12.23 -5.55 16.17
CA ASP A 127 12.50 -6.43 17.30
C ASP A 127 11.18 -7.04 17.82
N PRO A 128 10.94 -8.35 17.63
CA PRO A 128 9.73 -9.01 18.13
C PRO A 128 9.55 -8.92 19.65
N GLN A 129 10.63 -8.78 20.42
CA GLN A 129 10.58 -8.68 21.88
C GLN A 129 10.16 -7.30 22.35
N ASN A 130 10.48 -6.27 21.58
CA ASN A 130 10.21 -4.86 21.90
C ASN A 130 9.17 -4.22 20.96
N CYS A 131 8.40 -5.04 20.24
CA CYS A 131 7.37 -4.54 19.32
C CYS A 131 6.30 -3.74 20.09
N PRO A 132 5.93 -2.52 19.64
CA PRO A 132 4.90 -1.72 20.31
C PRO A 132 3.48 -2.28 20.12
N PHE A 133 3.29 -3.19 19.17
CA PHE A 133 2.01 -3.81 18.89
C PHE A 133 1.87 -5.11 19.71
N PRO A 134 0.64 -5.50 20.10
CA PRO A 134 0.44 -6.79 20.73
C PRO A 134 1.00 -7.94 19.89
N THR A 135 1.42 -8.99 20.57
CA THR A 135 2.07 -10.18 20.03
C THR A 135 1.38 -10.75 18.79
N GLU A 136 0.05 -10.76 18.77
CA GLU A 136 -0.77 -11.28 17.67
C GLU A 136 -0.84 -10.38 16.43
N TYR A 137 -0.39 -9.12 16.54
CA TYR A 137 -0.30 -8.14 15.45
C TYR A 137 1.15 -7.79 15.09
N CYS A 138 2.13 -8.39 15.75
CA CYS A 138 3.54 -8.17 15.50
C CYS A 138 3.97 -8.85 14.19
N MET A 139 4.21 -8.06 13.15
CA MET A 139 4.68 -8.54 11.85
C MET A 139 6.15 -9.00 11.87
N CYS A 140 6.92 -8.65 12.90
CA CYS A 140 8.35 -8.97 12.99
C CYS A 140 8.62 -10.47 13.19
N LYS A 141 7.63 -11.22 13.68
CA LYS A 141 7.75 -12.66 13.96
C LYS A 141 7.80 -13.53 12.72
N ASP A 142 7.23 -13.03 11.63
CA ASP A 142 7.22 -13.76 10.36
C ASP A 142 8.61 -13.75 9.72
N PHE A 143 9.43 -12.74 10.02
CA PHE A 143 10.80 -12.65 9.51
C PHE A 143 11.75 -13.68 10.14
N GLU A 144 11.60 -14.05 11.42
CA GLU A 144 12.48 -15.05 12.07
C GLU A 144 12.34 -16.47 11.46
N ASN A 145 11.19 -16.76 10.85
CA ASN A 145 10.96 -18.04 10.18
C ASN A 145 11.61 -18.10 8.77
N ASP A 146 11.77 -16.95 8.10
CA ASP A 146 12.36 -16.90 6.76
C ASP A 146 13.91 -16.93 6.78
N ILE A 147 14.55 -16.54 7.88
CA ILE A 147 16.04 -16.52 7.98
C ILE A 147 16.64 -17.88 8.35
N ASN A 148 15.83 -18.88 8.70
CA ASN A 148 16.27 -20.25 8.99
C ASN A 148 16.09 -21.21 7.80
N ILE A 149 15.76 -20.70 6.62
CA ILE A 149 15.82 -21.48 5.38
C ILE A 149 17.25 -21.35 4.87
N ASP A 150 18.03 -22.43 5.02
CA ASP A 150 19.38 -22.54 4.47
C ASP A 150 19.36 -22.06 3.00
N ALA A 151 20.25 -21.10 2.68
CA ALA A 151 20.30 -20.41 1.39
C ALA A 151 20.56 -21.31 0.16
N ASP A 152 20.68 -22.63 0.35
CA ASP A 152 20.88 -23.63 -0.70
C ASP A 152 19.58 -24.37 -1.10
N ASP A 153 18.46 -24.20 -0.38
CA ASP A 153 17.19 -24.94 -0.63
C ASP A 153 15.98 -24.03 -0.89
N PHE A 154 16.18 -22.76 -1.30
CA PHE A 154 15.06 -21.90 -1.73
C PHE A 154 14.57 -22.31 -3.14
N GLU A 155 13.82 -23.41 -3.23
CA GLU A 155 12.83 -23.57 -4.29
C GLU A 155 11.68 -22.60 -3.98
N PRO A 156 11.44 -21.56 -4.80
CA PRO A 156 10.25 -20.73 -4.61
C PRO A 156 9.04 -21.65 -4.73
N ASP A 157 8.25 -21.73 -3.68
CA ASP A 157 6.98 -22.45 -3.70
C ASP A 157 6.02 -21.71 -4.65
N LEU A 158 6.05 -22.10 -5.93
CA LEU A 158 5.13 -21.65 -6.96
C LEU A 158 3.71 -22.24 -6.76
N SER A 159 3.45 -22.94 -5.64
CA SER A 159 2.15 -23.51 -5.29
C SER A 159 1.43 -22.71 -4.20
N ASN A 160 1.35 -21.38 -4.36
CA ASN A 160 0.16 -20.71 -3.83
C ASN A 160 -1.04 -21.26 -4.59
N ASP A 161 -1.73 -22.23 -3.97
CA ASP A 161 -2.93 -22.84 -4.48
C ASP A 161 -4.06 -21.79 -4.50
N ASN A 162 -4.11 -21.02 -5.58
CA ASN A 162 -5.13 -20.00 -5.82
C ASN A 162 -6.53 -20.61 -6.04
N SER A 163 -6.72 -21.92 -5.84
CA SER A 163 -8.02 -22.60 -5.99
C SER A 163 -9.12 -21.93 -5.16
N ASN A 164 -8.80 -21.38 -3.99
CA ASN A 164 -9.78 -20.69 -3.15
C ASN A 164 -10.23 -19.36 -3.77
N GLU A 165 -9.31 -18.58 -4.32
CA GLU A 165 -9.61 -17.30 -4.99
C GLU A 165 -10.32 -17.52 -6.32
N ILE A 166 -9.93 -18.58 -7.06
CA ILE A 166 -10.62 -19.03 -8.27
C ILE A 166 -12.05 -19.46 -7.95
N ALA A 167 -12.27 -20.20 -6.85
CA ALA A 167 -13.61 -20.62 -6.43
C ALA A 167 -14.51 -19.42 -6.04
N ILE A 168 -13.93 -18.42 -5.37
CA ILE A 168 -14.65 -17.17 -5.03
C ILE A 168 -15.03 -16.41 -6.30
N LEU A 169 -14.11 -16.28 -7.26
CA LEU A 169 -14.37 -15.62 -8.54
C LEU A 169 -15.43 -16.36 -9.37
N ASP A 170 -15.38 -17.70 -9.44
CA ASP A 170 -16.37 -18.50 -10.18
C ASP A 170 -17.78 -18.35 -9.58
N GLN A 171 -17.86 -18.29 -8.24
CA GLN A 171 -19.12 -18.04 -7.55
C GLN A 171 -19.66 -16.62 -7.82
N GLU A 172 -18.80 -15.60 -7.83
CA GLU A 172 -19.19 -14.22 -8.12
C GLU A 172 -19.65 -14.07 -9.59
N LEU A 173 -18.97 -14.70 -10.55
CA LEU A 173 -19.35 -14.70 -11.97
C LEU A 173 -20.72 -15.36 -12.20
N ARG A 174 -21.04 -16.45 -11.49
CA ARG A 174 -22.37 -17.08 -11.57
C ARG A 174 -23.46 -16.15 -11.06
N ARG A 175 -23.23 -15.43 -9.96
CA ARG A 175 -24.21 -14.47 -9.41
C ARG A 175 -24.44 -13.27 -10.33
N ILE A 176 -23.41 -12.84 -11.08
CA ILE A 176 -23.55 -11.82 -12.13
C ILE A 176 -24.38 -12.36 -13.29
N ALA A 177 -24.10 -13.59 -13.76
CA ALA A 177 -24.84 -14.22 -14.85
C ALA A 177 -26.33 -14.45 -14.50
N GLU A 178 -26.65 -14.63 -13.22
CA GLU A 178 -28.01 -14.81 -12.69
C GLU A 178 -28.74 -13.48 -12.39
N ASN A 179 -28.12 -12.31 -12.65
CA ASN A 179 -28.66 -10.96 -12.41
C ASN A 179 -29.10 -10.70 -10.94
N GLU A 180 -28.42 -11.32 -9.96
CA GLU A 180 -28.83 -11.24 -8.55
C GLU A 180 -28.22 -10.07 -7.74
N LEU A 181 -27.53 -9.09 -8.36
CA LEU A 181 -26.93 -7.96 -7.62
C LEU A 181 -27.58 -6.60 -7.93
N PRO A 182 -28.05 -5.86 -6.91
CA PRO A 182 -28.59 -4.50 -7.06
C PRO A 182 -27.53 -3.37 -6.96
N GLU A 183 -26.22 -3.68 -6.97
CA GLU A 183 -25.15 -2.68 -6.89
C GLU A 183 -24.05 -2.90 -7.96
N PRO A 184 -23.35 -1.84 -8.41
CA PRO A 184 -22.41 -1.93 -9.54
C PRO A 184 -21.20 -2.80 -9.22
N PRO A 185 -20.64 -3.52 -10.21
CA PRO A 185 -19.63 -4.53 -9.96
C PRO A 185 -18.27 -3.95 -9.59
N ILE A 186 -17.51 -4.85 -8.96
CA ILE A 186 -16.20 -4.72 -8.34
C ILE A 186 -15.09 -4.49 -9.41
N VAL A 187 -15.07 -3.32 -10.04
CA VAL A 187 -14.02 -2.96 -11.01
C VAL A 187 -12.62 -2.90 -10.35
N ASN A 188 -12.54 -2.45 -9.08
CA ASN A 188 -11.27 -2.29 -8.36
C ASN A 188 -10.55 -3.61 -8.00
N LYS A 189 -11.24 -4.76 -7.91
CA LYS A 189 -10.55 -6.04 -7.63
C LYS A 189 -9.94 -6.62 -8.91
N LEU A 190 -10.59 -6.48 -10.05
CA LEU A 190 -10.05 -6.93 -11.34
C LEU A 190 -8.81 -6.12 -11.72
N GLU A 191 -8.83 -4.81 -11.52
CA GLU A 191 -7.66 -3.95 -11.73
C GLU A 191 -6.45 -4.43 -10.90
N LYS A 192 -6.66 -4.79 -9.64
CA LYS A 192 -5.61 -5.33 -8.78
C LYS A 192 -5.04 -6.66 -9.31
N TYR A 193 -5.90 -7.56 -9.79
CA TYR A 193 -5.44 -8.84 -10.37
C TYR A 193 -4.67 -8.64 -11.68
N VAL A 194 -5.11 -7.71 -12.52
CA VAL A 194 -4.42 -7.37 -13.77
C VAL A 194 -3.04 -6.78 -13.47
N ASN A 195 -2.94 -5.87 -12.50
CA ASN A 195 -1.66 -5.26 -12.11
C ASN A 195 -0.70 -6.31 -11.51
N GLN A 196 -1.19 -7.21 -10.66
CA GLN A 196 -0.36 -8.30 -10.13
C GLN A 196 0.14 -9.23 -11.23
N LEU A 197 -0.71 -9.58 -12.20
CA LEU A 197 -0.31 -10.41 -13.33
C LEU A 197 0.77 -9.73 -14.19
N ILE A 198 0.68 -8.41 -14.38
CA ILE A 198 1.69 -7.63 -15.09
C ILE A 198 3.03 -7.65 -14.34
N GLU A 199 3.01 -7.46 -13.02
CA GLU A 199 4.21 -7.53 -12.17
C GLU A 199 4.88 -8.90 -12.24
N ASP A 200 4.11 -9.98 -12.10
CA ASP A 200 4.61 -11.36 -12.15
C ASP A 200 5.24 -11.67 -13.52
N LEU A 201 4.64 -11.18 -14.61
CA LEU A 201 5.17 -11.32 -15.96
C LEU A 201 6.47 -10.54 -16.16
N ASN A 202 6.54 -9.30 -15.67
CA ASN A 202 7.76 -8.49 -15.74
C ASN A 202 8.91 -9.15 -14.97
N PHE A 203 8.64 -9.64 -13.76
CA PHE A 203 9.61 -10.39 -12.96
C PHE A 203 10.11 -11.64 -13.68
N ALA A 204 9.22 -12.42 -14.28
CA ALA A 204 9.60 -13.62 -15.05
C ALA A 204 10.49 -13.27 -16.26
N VAL A 205 10.24 -12.14 -16.93
CA VAL A 205 11.06 -11.65 -18.04
C VAL A 205 12.45 -11.23 -17.58
N GLU A 206 12.55 -10.43 -16.51
CA GLU A 206 13.83 -9.98 -15.96
C GLU A 206 14.69 -11.17 -15.49
N LYS A 207 14.07 -12.13 -14.80
CA LYS A 207 14.76 -13.36 -14.39
C LYS A 207 15.31 -14.13 -15.59
N ARG A 208 14.57 -14.20 -16.70
CA ARG A 208 15.03 -14.87 -17.93
C ARG A 208 16.19 -14.13 -18.62
N ILE A 209 16.15 -12.79 -18.63
CA ILE A 209 17.25 -11.97 -19.17
C ILE A 209 18.53 -12.24 -18.38
N ASN A 210 18.41 -12.35 -17.06
CA ASN A 210 19.56 -12.50 -16.16
C ASN A 210 20.02 -13.97 -15.99
N GLN A 211 19.19 -14.97 -16.32
CA GLN A 211 19.49 -16.40 -16.15
C GLN A 211 19.01 -17.23 -17.37
N PRO A 212 19.76 -17.23 -18.49
CA PRO A 212 19.31 -17.82 -19.76
C PRO A 212 19.25 -19.36 -19.82
N ASN A 213 19.62 -20.08 -18.76
CA ASN A 213 19.77 -21.54 -18.74
C ASN A 213 18.66 -22.30 -17.98
N ILE A 214 17.54 -21.66 -17.64
CA ILE A 214 16.42 -22.34 -16.96
C ILE A 214 15.66 -23.21 -17.99
N PRO A 215 15.43 -24.52 -17.72
CA PRO A 215 14.69 -25.40 -18.63
C PRO A 215 13.22 -24.98 -18.77
N ASP A 216 12.71 -24.95 -19.99
CA ASP A 216 11.31 -24.65 -20.31
C ASP A 216 10.38 -25.73 -19.70
N ASN A 217 9.60 -25.38 -18.67
CA ASN A 217 8.47 -26.21 -18.21
C ASN A 217 7.11 -25.50 -18.36
N ILE A 218 7.08 -24.35 -19.03
CA ILE A 218 5.85 -23.65 -19.40
C ILE A 218 5.87 -23.50 -20.92
N GLU A 219 4.87 -24.03 -21.62
CA GLU A 219 4.65 -23.82 -23.06
C GLU A 219 4.26 -22.35 -23.36
N ILE A 220 5.07 -21.37 -22.94
CA ILE A 220 4.98 -20.02 -23.48
C ILE A 220 5.63 -20.09 -24.86
N ARG A 221 4.80 -20.08 -25.88
CA ARG A 221 5.20 -20.23 -27.29
C ARG A 221 6.17 -19.10 -27.69
N SER A 222 7.47 -19.32 -27.50
CA SER A 222 8.60 -18.46 -27.85
C SER A 222 8.75 -17.14 -27.07
N THR A 223 10.01 -16.70 -26.95
CA THR A 223 10.43 -15.37 -26.44
C THR A 223 9.73 -14.20 -27.12
N ASN A 224 9.24 -14.38 -28.36
CA ASN A 224 8.53 -13.34 -29.09
C ASN A 224 7.15 -13.05 -28.46
N SER A 225 6.46 -14.06 -27.92
CA SER A 225 5.16 -13.87 -27.26
C SER A 225 5.26 -13.01 -26.00
N LEU A 226 6.39 -13.05 -25.27
CA LEU A 226 6.61 -12.21 -24.09
C LEU A 226 6.90 -10.75 -24.47
N ILE A 227 7.72 -10.53 -25.50
CA ILE A 227 7.99 -9.18 -26.02
C ILE A 227 6.69 -8.56 -26.58
N ASP A 228 5.88 -9.35 -27.26
CA ASP A 228 4.59 -8.90 -27.81
C ASP A 228 3.54 -8.68 -26.71
N LEU A 229 3.62 -9.41 -25.58
CA LEU A 229 2.76 -9.19 -24.42
C LEU A 229 3.10 -7.86 -23.73
N ILE A 230 4.36 -7.48 -23.65
CA ILE A 230 4.78 -6.18 -23.10
C ILE A 230 4.35 -5.03 -24.03
N LYS A 231 4.48 -5.21 -25.35
CA LYS A 231 4.19 -4.15 -26.33
C LYS A 231 2.72 -3.99 -26.68
N SER A 232 1.94 -5.05 -26.56
CA SER A 232 0.52 -5.09 -26.96
C SER A 232 -0.24 -6.12 -26.12
N PRO A 233 -0.36 -5.89 -24.80
CA PRO A 233 -0.82 -6.89 -23.83
C PRO A 233 -2.18 -7.46 -24.17
N LEU A 234 -3.17 -6.62 -24.50
CA LEU A 234 -4.54 -7.07 -24.80
C LEU A 234 -4.62 -7.93 -26.06
N LYS A 235 -3.91 -7.53 -27.12
CA LYS A 235 -3.89 -8.26 -28.39
C LYS A 235 -3.16 -9.61 -28.26
N THR A 236 -2.09 -9.64 -27.50
CA THR A 236 -1.34 -10.87 -27.24
C THR A 236 -2.13 -11.81 -26.33
N LEU A 237 -2.84 -11.28 -25.32
CA LEU A 237 -3.77 -12.06 -24.51
C LEU A 237 -4.91 -12.66 -25.33
N GLU A 238 -5.52 -11.90 -26.24
CA GLU A 238 -6.54 -12.42 -27.17
C GLU A 238 -5.97 -13.54 -28.05
N GLY A 239 -4.75 -13.39 -28.57
CA GLY A 239 -4.08 -14.42 -29.36
C GLY A 239 -3.72 -15.69 -28.57
N LEU A 240 -3.40 -15.57 -27.28
CA LEU A 240 -3.01 -16.69 -26.42
C LEU A 240 -4.22 -17.41 -25.81
N THR A 241 -5.26 -16.66 -25.44
CA THR A 241 -6.41 -17.18 -24.67
C THR A 241 -7.66 -17.35 -25.52
N GLY A 242 -7.75 -16.70 -26.68
CA GLY A 242 -8.95 -16.62 -27.51
C GLY A 242 -10.04 -15.68 -26.97
N ILE A 243 -9.79 -14.98 -25.86
CA ILE A 243 -10.72 -14.03 -25.26
C ILE A 243 -10.62 -12.69 -25.99
N SER A 244 -11.74 -12.19 -26.51
CA SER A 244 -11.69 -10.99 -27.34
C SER A 244 -11.34 -9.73 -26.54
N GLN A 245 -10.51 -8.86 -27.14
CA GLN A 245 -10.07 -7.62 -26.50
C GLN A 245 -11.24 -6.68 -26.13
N SER A 246 -12.39 -6.79 -26.82
CA SER A 246 -13.59 -5.98 -26.54
C SER A 246 -14.27 -6.32 -25.21
N VAL A 247 -13.82 -7.37 -24.52
CA VAL A 247 -14.33 -7.77 -23.21
C VAL A 247 -13.60 -7.02 -22.08
N PHE A 248 -12.45 -6.40 -22.36
CA PHE A 248 -11.73 -5.59 -21.39
C PHE A 248 -12.25 -4.15 -21.36
N PRO A 249 -12.28 -3.47 -20.20
CA PRO A 249 -12.78 -2.10 -20.10
C PRO A 249 -11.93 -1.11 -20.92
N ASP A 250 -12.58 -0.11 -21.52
CA ASP A 250 -11.98 0.93 -22.38
C ASP A 250 -10.96 1.86 -21.66
N HIS A 251 -10.56 1.57 -20.42
CA HIS A 251 -9.79 2.45 -19.55
C HIS A 251 -8.37 1.93 -19.24
N ILE A 252 -7.97 0.83 -19.89
CA ILE A 252 -6.64 0.25 -19.74
C ILE A 252 -5.85 0.60 -21.01
N ASP A 253 -5.30 1.82 -21.03
CA ASP A 253 -4.26 2.25 -21.98
C ASP A 253 -2.86 2.02 -21.39
#